data_AF-A0A9D1WIX4-F1
#
_entry.id   AF-A0A9D1WIX4-F1
#
_cell.length_a   1.000
_cell.length_b   1.000
_cell.length_c   1.000
_cell.angle_alpha   90.00
_cell.angle_beta   90.00
_cell.angle_gamma   90.00
#
_symmetry.space_group_name_H-M   'P 1'
#
loop_
_entity.id
_entity.type
_entity.pdbx_description
1 polymer ?
#
loop_
_entity_poly.entity_id
_entity_poly.type
_entity_poly.pdbx_seq_one_letter_code
_entity_poly.pdbx_strand_id
1 'polypeptide(L)'
;MGKKGRIWKKLMAAGILALLLTGVWSVTALASGFEEVESSNDLLGYLPQVENLKQTKATDNTITIQWQKPAGAEMYGINLRVKGTSSYERIAEFNSSKSTVSYTIKNLKSNTFYEVQVFAGNSGDPSGMTKTIQCETTPGMVVGLKYSSNTPSKKMTFQWNRKQTADGYELYKYSLEGKMLSRYEVKQSNLSKISKTIGVGGNFYSYRIRAYTMINGEKCRGRLRYFYTSLQPEITKIYTVNSTSVKPVWSKINGASYQVYLSTSKNGTYKRVASTKSNQAVIKGLQKGRTYYIRVDATRKINGTTQRSPFTYYWRFTKN
;
A
#
# COMPACT_ATOMS: atom_id res chain seq x y z
N MET A 1 25.68 -28.24 -76.81
CA MET A 1 26.69 -29.28 -76.49
C MET A 1 28.04 -28.58 -76.47
N GLY A 2 28.81 -28.36 -75.40
CA GLY A 2 28.90 -28.98 -74.09
C GLY A 2 30.35 -29.41 -73.90
N LYS A 3 31.15 -28.68 -73.07
CA LYS A 3 32.21 -29.27 -72.22
C LYS A 3 32.65 -28.27 -71.14
N LYS A 4 32.72 -28.81 -69.93
CA LYS A 4 33.01 -28.20 -68.62
C LYS A 4 34.52 -28.18 -68.34
N GLY A 5 34.93 -27.32 -67.41
CA GLY A 5 36.17 -27.49 -66.62
C GLY A 5 36.16 -26.57 -65.39
N ARG A 6 36.22 -27.16 -64.20
CA ARG A 6 36.18 -26.54 -62.85
C ARG A 6 37.36 -27.13 -62.09
N ILE A 7 38.14 -26.37 -61.29
CA ILE A 7 38.91 -26.86 -60.12
C ILE A 7 39.32 -25.66 -59.23
N TRP A 8 39.47 -25.94 -57.93
CA TRP A 8 39.48 -25.08 -56.74
C TRP A 8 40.86 -24.86 -56.10
N LYS A 9 40.89 -23.90 -55.14
CA LYS A 9 41.62 -23.86 -53.83
C LYS A 9 43.11 -23.48 -53.76
N LYS A 10 43.40 -22.42 -52.99
CA LYS A 10 44.02 -22.42 -51.61
C LYS A 10 44.19 -20.94 -51.15
N LEU A 11 43.68 -20.43 -50.02
CA LEU A 11 43.86 -20.66 -48.56
C LEU A 11 45.14 -20.03 -47.96
N MET A 12 44.91 -19.31 -46.84
CA MET A 12 45.81 -18.77 -45.79
C MET A 12 46.45 -17.39 -46.01
N ALA A 13 46.66 -16.52 -45.01
CA ALA A 13 46.16 -16.39 -43.63
C ALA A 13 46.77 -15.10 -43.03
N ALA A 14 45.97 -14.39 -42.24
CA ALA A 14 46.29 -13.82 -40.92
C ALA A 14 47.40 -12.76 -40.73
N GLY A 15 47.05 -11.71 -40.00
CA GLY A 15 47.99 -10.77 -39.36
C GLY A 15 47.30 -9.57 -38.75
N ILE A 16 46.73 -9.74 -37.55
CA ILE A 16 46.26 -8.66 -36.66
C ILE A 16 47.48 -8.02 -35.98
N LEU A 17 47.55 -6.69 -35.87
CA LEU A 17 48.10 -6.06 -34.66
C LEU A 17 47.57 -4.64 -34.45
N ALA A 18 47.05 -4.39 -33.24
CA ALA A 18 46.61 -3.09 -32.75
C ALA A 18 47.78 -2.32 -32.12
N LEU A 19 47.79 -0.99 -32.21
CA LEU A 19 48.43 -0.11 -31.22
C LEU A 19 47.85 1.32 -31.28
N LEU A 20 47.68 1.89 -30.10
CA LEU A 20 47.07 3.18 -29.80
C LEU A 20 48.05 4.36 -29.99
N LEU A 21 47.45 5.52 -30.25
CA LEU A 21 47.86 6.89 -29.88
C LEU A 21 48.93 7.63 -30.71
N THR A 22 48.58 8.91 -30.93
CA THR A 22 49.35 10.07 -31.40
C THR A 22 49.49 10.25 -32.92
N GLY A 23 49.19 11.47 -33.39
CA GLY A 23 49.64 11.95 -34.69
C GLY A 23 48.53 12.47 -35.60
N VAL A 24 48.35 13.79 -35.55
CA VAL A 24 47.71 14.61 -36.58
C VAL A 24 48.20 14.21 -37.98
N TRP A 25 47.30 14.02 -38.94
CA TRP A 25 47.61 14.07 -40.36
C TRP A 25 46.77 15.18 -41.00
N SER A 26 47.42 16.30 -41.29
CA SER A 26 46.92 17.29 -42.24
C SER A 26 47.06 16.73 -43.65
N VAL A 27 45.96 16.62 -44.39
CA VAL A 27 46.00 16.48 -45.85
C VAL A 27 45.77 17.87 -46.45
N THR A 28 46.84 18.56 -46.82
CA THR A 28 46.76 19.71 -47.73
C THR A 28 46.57 19.21 -49.15
N ALA A 29 45.35 19.30 -49.65
CA ALA A 29 45.06 19.33 -51.07
C ALA A 29 44.65 20.75 -51.45
N LEU A 30 45.52 21.42 -52.22
CA LEU A 30 45.21 22.67 -52.92
C LEU A 30 44.17 22.36 -54.01
N ALA A 31 42.90 22.59 -53.68
CA ALA A 31 41.85 22.78 -54.66
C ALA A 31 41.29 24.19 -54.46
N SER A 32 41.45 24.98 -55.51
CA SER A 32 40.99 26.36 -55.68
C SER A 32 39.55 26.58 -55.23
N GLY A 33 39.37 27.56 -54.33
CA GLY A 33 38.20 28.45 -54.34
C GLY A 33 36.86 27.81 -54.03
N PHE A 34 36.73 27.18 -52.87
CA PHE A 34 35.48 27.18 -52.13
C PHE A 34 35.85 27.51 -50.69
N GLU A 35 35.41 28.67 -50.19
CA GLU A 35 35.26 28.86 -48.76
C GLU A 35 34.37 27.72 -48.28
N GLU A 36 34.94 26.82 -47.48
CA GLU A 36 34.15 26.01 -46.58
C GLU A 36 33.50 27.01 -45.62
N VAL A 37 32.29 27.45 -45.98
CA VAL A 37 31.38 28.02 -45.02
C VAL A 37 31.17 26.90 -44.01
N GLU A 38 31.99 26.89 -42.95
CA GLU A 38 31.55 26.34 -41.69
C GLU A 38 30.18 26.96 -41.52
N SER A 39 29.14 26.12 -41.62
CA SER A 39 27.83 26.52 -41.19
C SER A 39 28.00 26.76 -39.69
N SER A 40 28.37 28.00 -39.36
CA SER A 40 28.15 28.59 -38.06
C SER A 40 26.75 28.13 -37.70
N ASN A 41 26.66 27.29 -36.67
CA ASN A 41 25.41 26.85 -36.08
C ASN A 41 24.66 28.11 -35.65
N ASP A 42 23.97 28.74 -36.60
CA ASP A 42 22.91 29.70 -36.37
C ASP A 42 21.60 28.91 -36.17
N LEU A 43 21.73 27.77 -35.46
CA LEU A 43 20.63 27.11 -34.79
C LEU A 43 20.42 27.89 -33.50
N LEU A 44 19.53 28.90 -33.56
CA LEU A 44 18.96 29.57 -32.39
C LEU A 44 18.85 28.59 -31.21
N GLY A 45 19.58 28.90 -30.14
CA GLY A 45 19.84 28.03 -28.99
C GLY A 45 18.58 27.67 -28.19
N TYR A 46 17.81 26.70 -28.67
CA TYR A 46 16.65 26.18 -27.95
C TYR A 46 17.09 25.23 -26.83
N LEU A 47 16.75 25.57 -25.59
CA LEU A 47 17.03 24.73 -24.42
C LEU A 47 16.21 23.42 -24.48
N PRO A 48 16.84 22.24 -24.46
CA PRO A 48 16.10 20.98 -24.57
C PRO A 48 15.14 20.76 -23.39
N GLN A 49 14.00 20.12 -23.66
CA GLN A 49 13.04 19.76 -22.62
C GLN A 49 13.63 18.71 -21.67
N VAL A 50 13.10 18.68 -20.45
CA VAL A 50 13.42 17.61 -19.49
C VAL A 50 12.91 16.25 -19.99
N GLU A 51 13.78 15.24 -19.98
CA GLU A 51 13.45 13.86 -20.33
C GLU A 51 13.60 12.90 -19.15
N ASN A 52 13.05 11.69 -19.30
CA ASN A 52 13.12 10.61 -18.30
C ASN A 52 12.58 11.02 -16.92
N LEU A 53 11.63 11.95 -16.90
CA LEU A 53 10.91 12.36 -15.71
C LEU A 53 10.12 11.17 -15.16
N LYS A 54 10.40 10.81 -13.91
CA LYS A 54 9.73 9.68 -13.24
C LYS A 54 9.54 9.96 -11.75
N GLN A 55 8.50 9.35 -11.18
CA GLN A 55 8.39 9.23 -9.73
C GLN A 55 9.35 8.16 -9.22
N THR A 56 10.01 8.42 -8.10
CA THR A 56 10.95 7.47 -7.46
C THR A 56 10.53 7.07 -6.06
N LYS A 57 9.88 7.95 -5.31
CA LYS A 57 9.39 7.67 -3.95
C LYS A 57 8.05 8.36 -3.70
N ALA A 58 7.34 7.86 -2.70
CA ALA A 58 6.11 8.44 -2.18
C ALA A 58 6.04 8.30 -0.67
N THR A 59 5.46 9.29 -0.01
CA THR A 59 4.85 9.14 1.32
C THR A 59 3.37 9.47 1.22
N ASP A 60 2.64 9.57 2.34
CA ASP A 60 1.24 9.98 2.32
C ASP A 60 1.07 11.49 2.11
N ASN A 61 2.15 12.28 2.15
CA ASN A 61 2.11 13.72 1.89
C ASN A 61 3.25 14.25 1.00
N THR A 62 4.06 13.36 0.41
CA THR A 62 5.13 13.74 -0.51
C THR A 62 5.21 12.84 -1.74
N ILE A 63 5.72 13.41 -2.83
CA ILE A 63 6.11 12.72 -4.06
C ILE A 63 7.55 13.14 -4.38
N THR A 64 8.44 12.18 -4.59
CA THR A 64 9.80 12.46 -5.07
C THR A 64 9.87 12.11 -6.55
N ILE A 65 10.21 13.09 -7.37
CA ILE A 65 10.43 12.97 -8.81
C ILE A 65 11.91 13.11 -9.15
N GLN A 66 12.32 12.53 -10.27
CA GLN A 66 13.70 12.53 -10.75
C GLN A 66 13.73 12.61 -12.28
N TRP A 67 14.73 13.29 -12.82
CA TRP A 67 14.99 13.39 -14.26
C TRP A 67 16.49 13.56 -14.54
N GLN A 68 16.87 13.42 -15.81
CA GLN A 68 18.23 13.73 -16.27
C GLN A 68 18.33 15.20 -16.66
N LYS A 69 19.43 15.85 -16.31
CA LYS A 69 19.68 17.25 -16.62
C LYS A 69 19.84 17.45 -18.14
N PRO A 70 19.02 18.30 -18.79
CA PRO A 70 19.25 18.71 -20.16
C PRO A 70 20.54 19.51 -20.29
N ALA A 71 21.20 19.43 -21.45
CA ALA A 71 22.36 20.26 -21.75
C ALA A 71 21.99 21.75 -21.68
N GLY A 72 22.86 22.57 -21.08
CA GLY A 72 22.63 24.01 -20.93
C GLY A 72 21.61 24.44 -19.85
N ALA A 73 20.95 23.50 -19.16
CA ALA A 73 19.98 23.83 -18.11
C ALA A 73 20.68 24.31 -16.82
N GLU A 74 20.18 25.37 -16.20
CA GLU A 74 20.71 25.93 -14.94
C GLU A 74 19.66 25.92 -13.82
N MET A 75 18.40 26.05 -14.20
CA MET A 75 17.25 26.04 -13.31
C MET A 75 16.14 25.09 -13.78
N TYR A 76 15.21 24.82 -12.88
CA TYR A 76 14.02 24.03 -13.15
C TYR A 76 12.82 24.64 -12.45
N GLY A 77 11.65 24.52 -13.06
CA GLY A 77 10.40 24.74 -12.35
C GLY A 77 9.44 23.56 -12.50
N ILE A 78 8.63 23.35 -11.47
CA ILE A 78 7.76 22.19 -11.33
C ILE A 78 6.31 22.66 -11.26
N ASN A 79 5.51 22.15 -12.18
CA ASN A 79 4.08 22.32 -12.22
C ASN A 79 3.39 21.07 -11.70
N LEU A 80 2.41 21.25 -10.82
CA LEU A 80 1.64 20.18 -10.22
C LEU A 80 0.15 20.48 -10.34
N ARG A 81 -0.67 19.44 -10.58
CA ARG A 81 -2.10 19.49 -10.29
C ARG A 81 -2.60 18.17 -9.73
N VAL A 82 -3.75 18.21 -9.06
CA VAL A 82 -4.48 16.98 -8.74
C VAL A 82 -5.02 16.40 -10.04
N LYS A 83 -4.88 15.09 -10.24
CA LYS A 83 -5.36 14.45 -11.48
C LYS A 83 -6.85 14.73 -11.69
N GLY A 84 -7.19 15.27 -12.86
CA GLY A 84 -8.57 15.61 -13.24
C GLY A 84 -8.98 17.05 -12.95
N THR A 85 -8.13 17.89 -12.35
CA THR A 85 -8.36 19.35 -12.28
C THR A 85 -7.81 20.05 -13.53
N SER A 86 -8.34 21.23 -13.84
CA SER A 86 -7.98 21.95 -15.08
C SER A 86 -6.63 22.66 -14.99
N SER A 87 -6.36 23.38 -13.89
CA SER A 87 -5.17 24.24 -13.76
C SER A 87 -4.00 23.56 -13.06
N TYR A 88 -2.79 23.82 -13.56
CA TYR A 88 -1.53 23.55 -12.87
C TYR A 88 -1.15 24.71 -11.95
N GLU A 89 -0.49 24.38 -10.85
CA GLU A 89 0.18 25.32 -9.96
C GLU A 89 1.71 25.15 -10.08
N ARG A 90 2.44 26.26 -10.19
CA ARG A 90 3.91 26.27 -10.08
C ARG A 90 4.28 26.13 -8.61
N ILE A 91 4.76 24.96 -8.22
CA ILE A 91 5.03 24.64 -6.80
C ILE A 91 6.48 24.86 -6.39
N ALA A 92 7.39 25.01 -7.36
CA ALA A 92 8.81 25.18 -7.11
C ALA A 92 9.53 25.75 -8.32
N GLU A 93 10.56 26.55 -8.05
CA GLU A 93 11.63 26.94 -8.98
C GLU A 93 12.95 26.92 -8.23
N PHE A 94 13.99 26.34 -8.83
CA PHE A 94 15.29 26.20 -8.18
C PHE A 94 16.42 25.94 -9.18
N ASN A 95 17.63 26.30 -8.78
CA ASN A 95 18.85 26.06 -9.55
C ASN A 95 19.44 24.69 -9.23
N SER A 96 19.97 23.98 -10.23
CA SER A 96 20.71 22.74 -10.00
C SER A 96 21.72 22.44 -11.11
N SER A 97 22.94 22.14 -10.70
CA SER A 97 24.04 21.73 -11.59
C SER A 97 24.19 20.21 -11.72
N LYS A 98 23.43 19.41 -10.97
CA LYS A 98 23.57 17.94 -10.93
C LYS A 98 23.20 17.29 -12.27
N SER A 99 23.96 16.26 -12.67
CA SER A 99 23.66 15.45 -13.87
C SER A 99 22.31 14.73 -13.78
N THR A 100 21.95 14.28 -12.58
CA THR A 100 20.62 13.76 -12.26
C THR A 100 19.99 14.63 -11.19
N VAL A 101 18.83 15.18 -11.50
CA VAL A 101 18.10 16.13 -10.64
C VAL A 101 16.93 15.41 -9.99
N SER A 102 16.68 15.69 -8.71
CA SER A 102 15.51 15.19 -8.00
C SER A 102 14.89 16.27 -7.15
N TYR A 103 13.58 16.18 -6.97
CA TYR A 103 12.82 17.10 -6.14
C TYR A 103 11.75 16.35 -5.35
N THR A 104 11.56 16.71 -4.08
CA THR A 104 10.50 16.16 -3.23
C THR A 104 9.43 17.21 -3.01
N ILE A 105 8.29 17.01 -3.67
CA ILE A 105 7.08 17.79 -3.50
C ILE A 105 6.47 17.44 -2.14
N LYS A 106 6.14 18.45 -1.33
CA LYS A 106 5.61 18.30 0.04
C LYS A 106 4.17 18.79 0.13
N ASN A 107 3.57 18.59 1.32
CA ASN A 107 2.23 19.10 1.68
C ASN A 107 1.09 18.58 0.78
N LEU A 108 1.26 17.38 0.24
CA LEU A 108 0.27 16.75 -0.63
C LEU A 108 -0.82 16.03 0.17
N LYS A 109 -2.02 15.93 -0.41
CA LYS A 109 -3.09 15.06 0.08
C LYS A 109 -2.72 13.59 -0.14
N SER A 110 -2.89 12.77 0.89
CA SER A 110 -2.72 11.32 0.82
C SER A 110 -3.72 10.65 -0.11
N ASN A 111 -3.42 9.41 -0.55
CA ASN A 111 -4.34 8.63 -1.37
C ASN A 111 -4.82 9.38 -2.63
N THR A 112 -3.93 10.14 -3.27
CA THR A 112 -4.29 11.05 -4.37
C THR A 112 -3.33 10.90 -5.55
N PHE A 113 -3.89 10.83 -6.75
CA PHE A 113 -3.14 10.93 -7.99
C PHE A 113 -2.92 12.40 -8.35
N TYR A 114 -1.71 12.71 -8.79
CA TYR A 114 -1.28 14.01 -9.27
C TYR A 114 -0.76 13.89 -10.69
N GLU A 115 -0.73 15.01 -11.39
CA GLU A 115 -0.10 15.16 -12.69
C GLU A 115 1.01 16.19 -12.57
N VAL A 116 2.21 15.83 -13.03
CA VAL A 116 3.43 16.61 -12.87
C VAL A 116 4.02 16.95 -14.23
N GLN A 117 4.45 18.19 -14.37
CA GLN A 117 5.26 18.67 -15.49
C GLN A 117 6.48 19.41 -14.94
N VAL A 118 7.60 19.31 -15.66
CA VAL A 118 8.83 20.05 -15.34
C VAL A 118 9.29 20.78 -16.59
N PHE A 119 9.86 21.97 -16.44
CA PHE A 119 10.64 22.62 -17.50
C PHE A 119 12.03 22.95 -16.95
N ALA A 120 13.01 23.02 -17.85
CA ALA A 120 14.34 23.53 -17.56
C ALA A 120 14.42 25.00 -17.96
N GLY A 121 15.37 25.76 -17.42
CA GLY A 121 15.65 27.12 -17.84
C GLY A 121 17.15 27.44 -17.73
N ASN A 122 17.57 28.47 -18.45
CA ASN A 122 18.87 29.13 -18.30
C ASN A 122 18.64 30.65 -18.15
N SER A 123 19.70 31.46 -18.19
CA SER A 123 19.73 32.92 -17.95
C SER A 123 18.77 33.80 -18.77
N GLY A 124 17.91 33.25 -19.63
CA GLY A 124 16.90 34.02 -20.36
C GLY A 124 15.63 33.24 -20.74
N ASP A 125 15.72 31.94 -21.05
CA ASP A 125 14.62 31.23 -21.71
C ASP A 125 14.25 29.89 -21.03
N PRO A 126 12.95 29.66 -20.74
CA PRO A 126 12.49 28.34 -20.34
C PRO A 126 12.42 27.38 -21.54
N SER A 127 12.77 26.12 -21.33
CA SER A 127 12.40 25.04 -22.24
C SER A 127 10.88 24.90 -22.31
N GLY A 128 10.37 24.20 -23.32
CA GLY A 128 9.01 23.67 -23.24
C GLY A 128 8.81 22.72 -22.04
N MET A 129 7.56 22.50 -21.66
CA MET A 129 7.20 21.56 -20.58
C MET A 129 7.46 20.11 -20.99
N THR A 130 7.83 19.26 -20.02
CA THR A 130 7.80 17.81 -20.23
C THR A 130 6.42 17.32 -20.63
N LYS A 131 6.37 16.12 -21.22
CA LYS A 131 5.14 15.32 -21.18
C LYS A 131 4.68 15.18 -19.73
N THR A 132 3.37 15.28 -19.53
CA THR A 132 2.76 15.08 -18.21
C THR A 132 2.97 13.64 -17.77
N ILE A 133 3.51 13.45 -16.56
CA ILE A 133 3.49 12.14 -15.90
C ILE A 133 2.45 12.12 -14.79
N GLN A 134 1.81 10.96 -14.61
CA GLN A 134 1.01 10.72 -13.42
C GLN A 134 1.93 10.31 -12.27
N CYS A 135 1.77 10.94 -11.12
CA CYS A 135 2.40 10.56 -9.87
C CYS A 135 1.34 10.31 -8.79
N GLU A 136 1.72 9.72 -7.68
CA GLU A 136 0.78 9.41 -6.60
C GLU A 136 1.42 9.48 -5.22
N THR A 137 0.65 9.96 -4.24
CA THR A 137 0.99 9.76 -2.83
C THR A 137 0.62 8.35 -2.40
N THR A 138 1.33 7.82 -1.40
CA THR A 138 0.93 6.55 -0.79
C THR A 138 -0.48 6.67 -0.21
N PRO A 139 -1.19 5.54 -0.08
CA PRO A 139 -2.45 5.50 0.63
C PRO A 139 -2.33 6.05 2.06
N GLY A 140 -3.28 6.90 2.45
CA GLY A 140 -3.44 7.28 3.86
C GLY A 140 -3.87 6.10 4.75
N MET A 141 -3.96 6.33 6.05
CA MET A 141 -4.34 5.32 7.05
C MET A 141 -5.64 4.59 6.65
N VAL A 142 -5.69 3.27 6.88
CA VAL A 142 -6.85 2.42 6.56
C VAL A 142 -8.08 2.83 7.38
N VAL A 143 -9.21 3.08 6.69
CA VAL A 143 -10.49 3.51 7.30
C VAL A 143 -11.60 2.51 7.01
N GLY A 144 -12.71 2.63 7.74
CA GLY A 144 -13.86 1.72 7.61
C GLY A 144 -13.58 0.28 8.05
N LEU A 145 -12.56 0.08 8.90
CA LEU A 145 -12.19 -1.22 9.43
C LEU A 145 -13.34 -1.83 10.26
N LYS A 146 -13.78 -3.01 9.85
CA LYS A 146 -14.71 -3.89 10.56
C LYS A 146 -14.06 -5.25 10.73
N TYR A 147 -14.43 -5.97 11.78
CA TYR A 147 -13.96 -7.34 12.00
C TYR A 147 -15.04 -8.20 12.63
N SER A 148 -15.09 -9.45 12.21
CA SER A 148 -16.11 -10.42 12.59
C SER A 148 -15.47 -11.76 12.94
N SER A 149 -15.87 -12.32 14.09
CA SER A 149 -15.46 -13.66 14.51
C SER A 149 -16.29 -14.70 13.77
N ASN A 150 -15.63 -15.68 13.16
CA ASN A 150 -16.28 -16.81 12.54
C ASN A 150 -16.15 -18.02 13.47
N THR A 151 -16.84 -17.95 14.61
CA THR A 151 -16.91 -19.02 15.61
C THR A 151 -17.95 -20.06 15.13
N PRO A 152 -17.66 -21.38 15.14
CA PRO A 152 -16.59 -22.09 15.86
C PRO A 152 -15.30 -22.28 15.06
N SER A 153 -15.24 -21.86 13.79
CA SER A 153 -14.12 -22.14 12.87
C SER A 153 -12.76 -21.52 13.25
N LYS A 154 -12.67 -20.82 14.40
CA LYS A 154 -11.48 -20.13 14.91
C LYS A 154 -10.85 -19.19 13.87
N LYS A 155 -11.70 -18.55 13.06
CA LYS A 155 -11.29 -17.58 12.03
C LYS A 155 -11.81 -16.20 12.38
N MET A 156 -11.05 -15.17 12.00
CA MET A 156 -11.45 -13.77 12.07
C MET A 156 -11.38 -13.19 10.67
N THR A 157 -12.45 -12.50 10.25
CA THR A 157 -12.49 -11.75 9.00
C THR A 157 -12.30 -10.27 9.31
N PHE A 158 -11.37 -9.62 8.63
CA PHE A 158 -11.16 -8.18 8.65
C PHE A 158 -11.61 -7.61 7.31
N GLN A 159 -12.35 -6.49 7.34
CA GLN A 159 -12.82 -5.79 6.15
C GLN A 159 -12.53 -4.30 6.28
N TRP A 160 -12.12 -3.64 5.20
CA TRP A 160 -11.81 -2.21 5.18
C TRP A 160 -12.16 -1.56 3.84
N ASN A 161 -12.16 -0.22 3.81
CA ASN A 161 -12.41 0.54 2.58
C ASN A 161 -11.23 0.43 1.61
N ARG A 162 -11.52 0.29 0.32
CA ARG A 162 -10.53 0.45 -0.76
C ARG A 162 -9.86 1.82 -0.70
N LYS A 163 -8.56 1.87 -0.98
CA LYS A 163 -7.75 3.08 -1.14
C LYS A 163 -7.39 3.25 -2.62
N GLN A 164 -7.54 4.44 -3.16
CA GLN A 164 -7.42 4.72 -4.58
C GLN A 164 -6.02 4.47 -5.13
N THR A 165 -4.97 4.87 -4.40
CA THR A 165 -3.56 4.68 -4.79
C THR A 165 -2.93 3.43 -4.17
N ALA A 166 -3.73 2.45 -3.75
CA ALA A 166 -3.19 1.23 -3.15
C ALA A 166 -3.07 0.11 -4.19
N ASP A 167 -1.90 -0.53 -4.24
CA ASP A 167 -1.70 -1.80 -4.93
C ASP A 167 -1.96 -3.00 -4.02
N GLY A 168 -1.89 -2.79 -2.70
CA GLY A 168 -2.22 -3.80 -1.74
C GLY A 168 -2.11 -3.34 -0.29
N TYR A 169 -2.25 -4.31 0.59
CA TYR A 169 -2.31 -4.12 2.04
C TYR A 169 -1.44 -5.15 2.74
N GLU A 170 -0.80 -4.74 3.83
CA GLU A 170 -0.10 -5.61 4.77
C GLU A 170 -0.89 -5.63 6.09
N LEU A 171 -1.39 -6.80 6.48
CA LEU A 171 -2.03 -7.07 7.77
C LEU A 171 -1.08 -7.87 8.64
N TYR A 172 -0.87 -7.40 9.86
CA TYR A 172 0.01 -8.00 10.84
C TYR A 172 -0.77 -8.45 12.06
N LYS A 173 -0.38 -9.60 12.62
CA LYS A 173 -0.87 -10.11 13.90
C LYS A 173 0.30 -10.22 14.86
N TYR A 174 0.16 -9.63 16.04
CA TYR A 174 1.11 -9.65 17.13
C TYR A 174 0.47 -10.22 18.39
N SER A 175 1.28 -10.86 19.24
CA SER A 175 0.90 -11.07 20.64
C SER A 175 0.82 -9.72 21.36
N LEU A 176 0.21 -9.68 22.55
CA LEU A 176 0.12 -8.43 23.31
C LEU A 176 1.48 -7.99 23.87
N GLU A 177 2.43 -8.92 23.99
CA GLU A 177 3.82 -8.70 24.40
C GLU A 177 4.69 -8.17 23.24
N GLY A 178 4.11 -7.96 22.05
CA GLY A 178 4.80 -7.35 20.91
C GLY A 178 5.51 -8.33 19.98
N LYS A 179 5.40 -9.65 20.21
CA LYS A 179 5.94 -10.66 19.27
C LYS A 179 5.10 -10.72 18.00
N MET A 180 5.72 -10.53 16.83
CA MET A 180 5.03 -10.74 15.55
C MET A 180 4.73 -12.22 15.36
N LEU A 181 3.46 -12.55 15.16
CA LEU A 181 3.00 -13.93 14.97
C LEU A 181 2.78 -14.27 13.51
N SER A 182 2.28 -13.31 12.72
CA SER A 182 2.11 -13.49 11.28
C SER A 182 1.98 -12.17 10.54
N ARG A 183 2.29 -12.21 9.24
CA ARG A 183 2.06 -11.15 8.25
C ARG A 183 1.25 -11.74 7.10
N TYR A 184 0.29 -10.97 6.61
CA TYR A 184 -0.52 -11.31 5.44
C TYR A 184 -0.49 -10.17 4.46
N GLU A 185 -0.23 -10.48 3.20
CA GLU A 185 -0.39 -9.53 2.09
C GLU A 185 -1.74 -9.76 1.40
N VAL A 186 -2.36 -8.67 0.99
CA VAL A 186 -3.65 -8.66 0.30
C VAL A 186 -3.52 -7.73 -0.88
N LYS A 187 -3.54 -8.27 -2.10
CA LYS A 187 -3.60 -7.46 -3.31
C LYS A 187 -4.89 -6.65 -3.33
N GLN A 188 -4.84 -5.45 -3.87
CA GLN A 188 -6.04 -4.67 -4.10
C GLN A 188 -6.96 -5.38 -5.11
N SER A 189 -8.27 -5.16 -4.98
CA SER A 189 -9.28 -5.50 -5.98
C SER A 189 -10.10 -4.26 -6.36
N ASN A 190 -10.99 -4.42 -7.36
CA ASN A 190 -11.92 -3.37 -7.78
C ASN A 190 -13.16 -3.24 -6.88
N LEU A 191 -13.25 -4.03 -5.81
CA LEU A 191 -14.35 -3.95 -4.84
C LEU A 191 -14.19 -2.73 -3.94
N SER A 192 -15.30 -2.07 -3.59
CA SER A 192 -15.31 -0.92 -2.66
C SER A 192 -14.82 -1.28 -1.25
N LYS A 193 -14.89 -2.57 -0.90
CA LYS A 193 -14.39 -3.15 0.35
C LYS A 193 -13.40 -4.27 0.04
N ILE A 194 -12.32 -4.28 0.79
CA ILE A 194 -11.30 -5.33 0.76
C ILE A 194 -11.43 -6.14 2.04
N SER A 195 -11.16 -7.44 1.98
CA SER A 195 -11.24 -8.31 3.16
C SER A 195 -10.16 -9.38 3.22
N LYS A 196 -9.84 -9.81 4.44
CA LYS A 196 -8.97 -10.95 4.71
C LYS A 196 -9.49 -11.75 5.89
N THR A 197 -9.60 -13.06 5.70
CA THR A 197 -9.90 -14.02 6.77
C THR A 197 -8.63 -14.77 7.19
N ILE A 198 -8.38 -14.88 8.49
CA ILE A 198 -7.20 -15.57 9.04
C ILE A 198 -7.59 -16.47 10.23
N GLY A 199 -6.77 -17.48 10.52
CA GLY A 199 -6.88 -18.27 11.75
C GLY A 199 -6.41 -17.51 12.99
N VAL A 200 -7.16 -17.62 14.08
CA VAL A 200 -6.92 -16.92 15.34
C VAL A 200 -7.12 -17.88 16.53
N GLY A 201 -6.25 -17.82 17.54
CA GLY A 201 -6.35 -18.64 18.74
C GLY A 201 -7.17 -17.99 19.86
N GLY A 202 -7.22 -18.65 21.03
CA GLY A 202 -7.94 -18.20 22.23
C GLY A 202 -7.24 -17.08 23.02
N ASN A 203 -6.81 -16.00 22.35
CA ASN A 203 -6.15 -14.86 22.98
C ASN A 203 -6.67 -13.54 22.41
N PHE A 204 -6.43 -12.44 23.14
CA PHE A 204 -6.41 -11.12 22.54
C PHE A 204 -5.11 -10.92 21.76
N TYR A 205 -5.19 -10.25 20.62
CA TYR A 205 -4.05 -9.93 19.77
C TYR A 205 -4.00 -8.44 19.47
N SER A 206 -2.80 -7.95 19.16
CA SER A 206 -2.61 -6.65 18.54
C SER A 206 -2.52 -6.84 17.03
N TYR A 207 -3.32 -6.08 16.29
CA TYR A 207 -3.30 -6.08 14.84
C TYR A 207 -2.81 -4.74 14.33
N ARG A 208 -2.06 -4.80 13.22
CA ARG A 208 -1.64 -3.61 12.49
C ARG A 208 -2.01 -3.79 11.04
N ILE A 209 -2.50 -2.75 10.39
CA ILE A 209 -2.81 -2.79 8.96
C ILE A 209 -2.35 -1.50 8.29
N ARG A 210 -1.76 -1.61 7.11
CA ARG A 210 -1.44 -0.48 6.23
C ARG A 210 -1.63 -0.88 4.78
N ALA A 211 -1.89 0.12 3.95
CA ALA A 211 -1.84 -0.02 2.50
C ALA A 211 -0.45 0.37 1.97
N TYR A 212 -0.10 -0.08 0.77
CA TYR A 212 1.11 0.31 0.07
C TYR A 212 0.79 0.59 -1.40
N THR A 213 1.67 1.38 -2.03
CA THR A 213 1.73 1.53 -3.48
C THR A 213 3.08 1.05 -4.01
N MET A 214 3.13 0.61 -5.25
CA MET A 214 4.32 0.12 -5.95
C MET A 214 4.87 1.22 -6.84
N ILE A 215 5.99 1.81 -6.46
CA ILE A 215 6.71 2.78 -7.28
C ILE A 215 7.99 2.11 -7.77
N ASN A 216 8.14 1.97 -9.09
CA ASN A 216 9.31 1.33 -9.73
C ASN A 216 9.67 -0.05 -9.15
N GLY A 217 8.65 -0.87 -8.85
CA GLY A 217 8.87 -2.21 -8.27
C GLY A 217 9.11 -2.21 -6.75
N GLU A 218 9.17 -1.06 -6.10
CA GLU A 218 9.35 -0.94 -4.65
C GLU A 218 8.05 -0.58 -3.91
N LYS A 219 7.84 -1.21 -2.74
CA LYS A 219 6.69 -0.92 -1.86
C LYS A 219 6.91 0.38 -1.10
N CYS A 220 6.26 1.46 -1.54
CA CYS A 220 6.08 2.68 -0.76
C CYS A 220 4.90 2.50 0.20
N ARG A 221 5.20 2.39 1.50
CA ARG A 221 4.22 1.97 2.52
C ARG A 221 3.55 3.16 3.20
N GLY A 222 2.23 3.14 3.26
CA GLY A 222 1.43 4.14 3.98
C GLY A 222 1.43 3.96 5.50
N ARG A 223 0.66 4.81 6.17
CA ARG A 223 0.55 4.84 7.64
C ARG A 223 -0.12 3.58 8.21
N LEU A 224 0.41 3.12 9.35
CA LEU A 224 -0.15 2.00 10.12
C LEU A 224 -1.40 2.43 10.89
N ARG A 225 -2.39 1.53 10.91
CA ARG A 225 -3.50 1.55 11.86
C ARG A 225 -3.37 0.38 12.84
N TYR A 226 -3.54 0.66 14.12
CA TYR A 226 -3.46 -0.31 15.21
C TYR A 226 -4.85 -0.58 15.78
N PHE A 227 -5.10 -1.83 16.17
CA PHE A 227 -6.34 -2.22 16.87
C PHE A 227 -6.14 -3.54 17.61
N TYR A 228 -7.04 -3.85 18.54
CA TYR A 228 -6.93 -5.01 19.41
C TYR A 228 -8.27 -5.74 19.47
N THR A 229 -8.25 -7.06 19.29
CA THR A 229 -9.45 -7.88 19.43
C THR A 229 -9.07 -9.33 19.71
N SER A 230 -10.05 -10.11 20.17
CA SER A 230 -10.02 -11.57 20.21
C SER A 230 -11.14 -12.13 19.33
N LEU A 231 -11.19 -13.45 19.17
CA LEU A 231 -12.41 -14.13 18.77
C LEU A 231 -13.53 -13.92 19.79
N GLN A 232 -14.78 -14.05 19.32
CA GLN A 232 -15.93 -14.16 20.21
C GLN A 232 -15.88 -15.53 20.92
N PRO A 233 -15.99 -15.59 22.26
CA PRO A 233 -16.07 -16.85 23.00
C PRO A 233 -17.21 -17.72 22.50
N GLU A 234 -16.95 -19.00 22.29
CA GLU A 234 -17.93 -19.98 21.83
C GLU A 234 -18.62 -20.61 23.04
N ILE A 235 -19.93 -20.47 23.17
CA ILE A 235 -20.73 -21.23 24.12
C ILE A 235 -20.70 -22.68 23.63
N THR A 236 -20.20 -23.58 24.47
CA THR A 236 -20.07 -25.00 24.13
C THR A 236 -21.18 -25.83 24.76
N LYS A 237 -21.69 -25.38 25.91
CA LYS A 237 -22.75 -26.08 26.65
C LYS A 237 -23.55 -25.13 27.53
N ILE A 238 -24.80 -25.49 27.79
CA ILE A 238 -25.66 -24.84 28.80
C ILE A 238 -26.11 -25.91 29.79
N TYR A 239 -25.88 -25.67 31.07
CA TYR A 239 -26.37 -26.51 32.16
C TYR A 239 -27.60 -25.89 32.80
N THR A 240 -28.63 -26.69 33.09
CA THR A 240 -29.71 -26.24 33.96
C THR A 240 -29.19 -26.16 35.39
N VAL A 241 -29.49 -25.05 36.09
CA VAL A 241 -29.19 -24.89 37.51
C VAL A 241 -30.44 -25.13 38.34
N ASN A 242 -31.56 -24.50 37.95
CA ASN A 242 -32.89 -24.75 38.51
C ASN A 242 -33.99 -24.33 37.53
N SER A 243 -35.25 -24.26 37.99
CA SER A 243 -36.42 -23.90 37.16
C SER A 243 -36.35 -22.51 36.53
N THR A 244 -35.55 -21.58 37.07
CA THR A 244 -35.45 -20.19 36.61
C THR A 244 -34.03 -19.76 36.26
N SER A 245 -33.07 -20.69 36.19
CA SER A 245 -31.68 -20.35 35.90
C SER A 245 -30.92 -21.43 35.14
N VAL A 246 -29.95 -20.96 34.35
CA VAL A 246 -29.03 -21.80 33.57
C VAL A 246 -27.60 -21.28 33.70
N LYS A 247 -26.62 -22.14 33.45
CA LYS A 247 -25.20 -21.83 33.46
C LYS A 247 -24.58 -22.15 32.09
N PRO A 248 -24.51 -21.19 31.17
CA PRO A 248 -23.68 -21.32 29.98
C PRO A 248 -22.20 -21.46 30.34
N VAL A 249 -21.51 -22.33 29.61
CA VAL A 249 -20.06 -22.52 29.62
C VAL A 249 -19.54 -22.25 28.22
N TRP A 250 -18.41 -21.55 28.12
CA TRP A 250 -17.82 -21.15 26.86
C TRP A 250 -16.31 -21.38 26.79
N SER A 251 -15.76 -21.25 25.58
CA SER A 251 -14.33 -21.36 25.32
C SER A 251 -13.57 -20.20 25.97
N LYS A 252 -12.45 -20.54 26.61
CA LYS A 252 -11.61 -19.58 27.34
C LYS A 252 -10.79 -18.73 26.37
N ILE A 253 -10.81 -17.41 26.59
CA ILE A 253 -9.89 -16.43 26.02
C ILE A 253 -8.93 -15.99 27.13
N ASN A 254 -7.62 -16.17 26.89
CA ASN A 254 -6.61 -15.92 27.91
C ASN A 254 -6.55 -14.46 28.36
N GLY A 255 -6.58 -14.25 29.68
CA GLY A 255 -6.57 -12.93 30.31
C GLY A 255 -7.83 -12.10 30.08
N ALA A 256 -8.91 -12.69 29.58
CA ALA A 256 -10.18 -12.00 29.36
C ALA A 256 -11.08 -12.01 30.61
N SER A 257 -11.87 -10.96 30.76
CA SER A 257 -13.14 -10.98 31.50
C SER A 257 -14.30 -11.09 30.50
N TYR A 258 -15.44 -11.60 30.93
CA TYR A 258 -16.58 -11.87 30.07
C TYR A 258 -17.78 -11.04 30.51
N GLN A 259 -18.54 -10.58 29.51
CA GLN A 259 -19.85 -9.98 29.70
C GLN A 259 -20.88 -10.87 29.01
N VAL A 260 -21.87 -11.32 29.78
CA VAL A 260 -22.93 -12.20 29.28
C VAL A 260 -24.18 -11.37 29.06
N TYR A 261 -24.75 -11.52 27.88
CA TYR A 261 -25.95 -10.82 27.47
C TYR A 261 -27.05 -11.80 27.10
N LEU A 262 -28.29 -11.39 27.34
CA LEU A 262 -29.50 -12.15 27.08
C LEU A 262 -30.49 -11.29 26.28
N SER A 263 -31.16 -11.91 25.31
CA SER A 263 -32.29 -11.35 24.57
C SER A 263 -33.39 -12.38 24.44
N THR A 264 -34.63 -11.95 24.28
CA THR A 264 -35.78 -12.81 23.93
C THR A 264 -36.09 -12.76 22.43
N SER A 265 -35.27 -12.06 21.64
CA SER A 265 -35.35 -12.00 20.18
C SER A 265 -33.95 -12.09 19.56
N LYS A 266 -33.84 -12.85 18.47
CA LYS A 266 -32.61 -13.06 17.70
C LYS A 266 -31.91 -11.76 17.29
N ASN A 267 -32.69 -10.80 16.79
CA ASN A 267 -32.20 -9.50 16.33
C ASN A 267 -32.60 -8.35 17.28
N GLY A 268 -33.04 -8.69 18.49
CA GLY A 268 -33.50 -7.73 19.47
C GLY A 268 -32.37 -7.11 20.29
N THR A 269 -32.75 -6.28 21.26
CA THR A 269 -31.82 -5.67 22.20
C THR A 269 -31.34 -6.69 23.24
N TYR A 270 -30.02 -6.87 23.29
CA TYR A 270 -29.36 -7.74 24.26
C TYR A 270 -29.04 -6.98 25.55
N LYS A 271 -29.56 -7.44 26.69
CA LYS A 271 -29.30 -6.87 28.02
C LYS A 271 -28.18 -7.63 28.71
N ARG A 272 -27.25 -6.92 29.36
CA ARG A 272 -26.19 -7.55 30.15
C ARG A 272 -26.80 -8.16 31.41
N VAL A 273 -26.58 -9.45 31.63
CA VAL A 273 -27.13 -10.22 32.76
C VAL A 273 -26.06 -10.75 33.71
N ALA A 274 -24.80 -10.81 33.28
CA ALA A 274 -23.69 -11.19 34.15
C ALA A 274 -22.35 -10.64 33.64
N SER A 275 -21.39 -10.55 34.55
CA SER A 275 -19.97 -10.29 34.27
C SER A 275 -19.13 -11.25 35.10
N THR A 276 -18.05 -11.80 34.55
CA THR A 276 -17.22 -12.79 35.25
C THR A 276 -15.80 -12.85 34.67
N LYS A 277 -14.82 -13.33 35.44
CA LYS A 277 -13.49 -13.71 34.92
C LYS A 277 -13.42 -15.19 34.53
N SER A 278 -14.38 -15.99 34.98
CA SER A 278 -14.48 -17.42 34.66
C SER A 278 -15.13 -17.62 33.29
N ASN A 279 -14.92 -18.78 32.68
CA ASN A 279 -15.52 -19.15 31.40
C ASN A 279 -16.97 -19.68 31.51
N GLN A 280 -17.66 -19.29 32.58
CA GLN A 280 -19.04 -19.66 32.87
C GLN A 280 -19.68 -18.61 33.77
N ALA A 281 -20.99 -18.45 33.67
CA ALA A 281 -21.78 -17.62 34.57
C ALA A 281 -23.21 -18.17 34.68
N VAL A 282 -23.85 -17.93 35.82
CA VAL A 282 -25.28 -18.27 36.01
C VAL A 282 -26.14 -17.11 35.52
N ILE A 283 -27.07 -17.40 34.61
CA ILE A 283 -28.13 -16.51 34.18
C ILE A 283 -29.39 -16.88 34.98
N LYS A 284 -29.96 -15.92 35.70
CA LYS A 284 -31.15 -16.08 36.57
C LYS A 284 -32.38 -15.37 35.97
N GLY A 285 -33.55 -15.60 36.56
CA GLY A 285 -34.79 -14.89 36.21
C GLY A 285 -35.41 -15.36 34.89
N LEU A 286 -35.18 -16.61 34.51
CA LEU A 286 -35.73 -17.20 33.29
C LEU A 286 -37.13 -17.76 33.53
N GLN A 287 -38.04 -17.47 32.61
CA GLN A 287 -39.39 -18.04 32.57
C GLN A 287 -39.44 -19.36 31.80
N LYS A 288 -40.15 -20.35 32.34
CA LYS A 288 -40.44 -21.63 31.67
C LYS A 288 -41.20 -21.41 30.36
N GLY A 289 -40.89 -22.22 29.35
CA GLY A 289 -41.45 -22.15 28.00
C GLY A 289 -40.87 -21.01 27.14
N ARG A 290 -40.09 -20.09 27.70
CA ARG A 290 -39.59 -18.92 26.96
C ARG A 290 -38.27 -19.22 26.25
N THR A 291 -38.17 -18.80 24.99
CA THR A 291 -36.93 -18.85 24.20
C THR A 291 -36.05 -17.63 24.47
N TYR A 292 -34.76 -17.88 24.62
CA TYR A 292 -33.73 -16.87 24.82
C TYR A 292 -32.55 -17.05 23.89
N TYR A 293 -31.81 -15.96 23.73
CA TYR A 293 -30.60 -15.86 22.93
C TYR A 293 -29.48 -15.31 23.80
N ILE A 294 -28.43 -16.10 24.00
CA ILE A 294 -27.27 -15.73 24.81
C ILE A 294 -26.14 -15.26 23.90
N ARG A 295 -25.52 -14.14 24.28
CA ARG A 295 -24.26 -13.67 23.70
C ARG A 295 -23.22 -13.57 24.82
N VAL A 296 -21.99 -13.99 24.54
CA VAL A 296 -20.85 -13.75 25.42
C VAL A 296 -19.82 -12.92 24.69
N ASP A 297 -19.43 -11.80 25.29
CA ASP A 297 -18.36 -10.93 24.80
C ASP A 297 -17.12 -11.10 25.68
N ALA A 298 -15.97 -11.38 25.09
CA ALA A 298 -14.69 -11.28 25.78
C ALA A 298 -14.24 -9.82 25.84
N THR A 299 -13.69 -9.42 26.98
CA THR A 299 -13.20 -8.07 27.25
C THR A 299 -11.83 -8.11 27.90
N ARG A 300 -10.97 -7.14 27.58
CA ARG A 300 -9.66 -6.96 28.21
C ARG A 300 -9.26 -5.49 28.19
N LYS A 301 -8.74 -4.97 29.31
CA LYS A 301 -8.16 -3.63 29.36
C LYS A 301 -6.77 -3.67 28.72
N ILE A 302 -6.57 -2.90 27.65
CA ILE A 302 -5.30 -2.80 26.92
C ILE A 302 -5.04 -1.30 26.72
N ASN A 303 -3.88 -0.81 27.17
CA ASN A 303 -3.49 0.61 27.12
C ASN A 303 -4.58 1.53 27.68
N GLY A 304 -5.05 1.23 28.90
CA GLY A 304 -6.10 2.02 29.56
C GLY A 304 -7.53 1.81 29.03
N THR A 305 -7.69 1.20 27.84
CA THR A 305 -8.99 1.09 27.15
C THR A 305 -9.52 -0.34 27.17
N THR A 306 -10.83 -0.51 27.43
CA THR A 306 -11.49 -1.82 27.35
C THR A 306 -11.70 -2.23 25.90
N GLN A 307 -10.97 -3.24 25.46
CA GLN A 307 -11.12 -3.89 24.16
C GLN A 307 -12.12 -5.03 24.27
N ARG A 308 -12.85 -5.31 23.18
CA ARG A 308 -13.92 -6.31 23.15
C ARG A 308 -13.85 -7.17 21.90
N SER A 309 -14.21 -8.45 22.02
CA SER A 309 -14.48 -9.31 20.86
C SER A 309 -15.68 -8.79 20.04
N PRO A 310 -15.74 -9.06 18.72
CA PRO A 310 -16.93 -8.77 17.94
C PRO A 310 -18.11 -9.65 18.37
N PHE A 311 -19.34 -9.20 18.09
CA PHE A 311 -20.56 -9.99 18.23
C PHE A 311 -21.01 -10.47 16.85
N THR A 312 -20.94 -11.78 16.63
CA THR A 312 -21.30 -12.40 15.35
C THR A 312 -22.21 -13.60 15.49
N TYR A 313 -22.25 -14.23 16.66
CA TYR A 313 -23.14 -15.35 16.94
C TYR A 313 -23.79 -15.22 18.32
N TYR A 314 -24.93 -15.91 18.48
CA TYR A 314 -25.63 -16.12 19.74
C TYR A 314 -25.94 -17.62 19.89
N TRP A 315 -26.15 -18.07 21.11
CA TRP A 315 -26.71 -19.39 21.41
C TRP A 315 -28.21 -19.27 21.69
N ARG A 316 -29.05 -20.01 20.97
CA ARG A 316 -30.51 -20.06 21.20
C ARG A 316 -30.85 -21.25 22.10
N PHE A 317 -31.70 -21.04 23.10
CA PHE A 317 -32.29 -22.14 23.88
C PHE A 317 -33.70 -21.78 24.37
N THR A 318 -34.51 -22.79 24.71
CA THR A 318 -35.81 -22.61 25.38
C THR A 318 -35.69 -23.13 26.80
N LYS A 319 -36.19 -22.38 27.78
CA LYS A 319 -36.19 -22.84 29.17
C LYS A 319 -37.30 -23.86 29.38
N ASN A 320 -36.92 -25.09 29.68
CA ASN A 320 -37.86 -26.16 30.07
C ASN A 320 -38.24 -26.08 31.55
#